data_AF-A0A1G0LVW7-F1
#
_entry.id   AF-A0A1G0LVW7-F1
#
_cell.length_a   1.000
_cell.length_b   1.000
_cell.length_c   1.000
_cell.angle_alpha   90.00
_cell.angle_beta   90.00
_cell.angle_gamma   90.00
#
_symmetry.space_group_name_H-M   'P 1'
#
loop_
_entity.id
_entity.type
_entity.pdbx_description
1 polymer ?
#
loop_
_entity_poly.entity_id
_entity_poly.type
_entity_poly.pdbx_seq_one_letter_code
_entity_poly.pdbx_strand_id
1 'polypeptide(L)'
;MADVLRVDGVTIYRQLAGGVTTANVLHGSANTIGGQNATIKLRYGLPADSFLFAGAPPGIKFALGENVRQTNRQVQPGQQRRYPFTRMGQEQVLRDAFTRAREYHAERAQFDSSLAAWQRLPRNRRGAEPVPPRRDIELDALVEVMDGRRLVHAHSYRSDEIFMLLGVARDFGFRIATLQHVLEGYRVADEIARAGTGASTFADMWAYKLEAYDAIPHNAALMAERGVLVSINSDSDERARRLYQEAAKAMHYGGASEEEALRMITLNAARQLGVQDRVGSIEVGKDADLAIFNGHPFAPASRVEMTLIDGRVFFDRRTAPTLENLIQQIRQQRAPGRAASGGGQ
;
A
#
# COMPACT_ATOMS: atom_id res chain seq x y z
N MET A 1 1.30 -8.14 6.80
CA MET A 1 -0.11 -8.18 6.31
C MET A 1 -0.44 -9.48 5.57
N ALA A 2 0.51 -10.09 4.84
CA ALA A 2 0.27 -11.35 4.13
C ALA A 2 -0.32 -12.46 5.03
N ASP A 3 0.14 -12.55 6.29
CA ASP A 3 -0.25 -13.62 7.22
C ASP A 3 -1.64 -13.45 7.86
N VAL A 4 -2.31 -12.31 7.65
CA VAL A 4 -3.57 -11.95 8.33
C VAL A 4 -4.66 -11.51 7.34
N LEU A 5 -4.57 -11.96 6.08
CA LEU A 5 -5.55 -11.63 5.05
C LEU A 5 -6.91 -12.27 5.33
N ARG A 6 -7.92 -11.44 5.53
CA ARG A 6 -9.33 -11.87 5.63
C ARG A 6 -9.96 -11.90 4.24
N VAL A 7 -9.99 -13.08 3.62
CA VAL A 7 -10.41 -13.28 2.22
C VAL A 7 -11.91 -13.49 2.00
N ASP A 8 -12.66 -13.69 3.07
CA ASP A 8 -14.11 -13.95 3.04
C ASP A 8 -14.95 -12.67 3.23
N GLY A 9 -14.30 -11.50 3.30
CA GLY A 9 -14.97 -10.23 3.54
C GLY A 9 -15.89 -9.84 2.39
N VAL A 10 -17.16 -9.52 2.70
CA VAL A 10 -18.15 -9.01 1.72
C VAL A 10 -17.62 -7.80 0.94
N THR A 11 -16.76 -7.01 1.57
CA THR A 11 -16.05 -5.88 0.95
C THR A 11 -15.32 -6.28 -0.33
N ILE A 12 -14.62 -7.43 -0.35
CA ILE A 12 -13.87 -7.90 -1.52
C ILE A 12 -14.82 -8.12 -2.70
N TYR A 13 -15.96 -8.76 -2.46
CA TYR A 13 -16.98 -8.96 -3.48
C TYR A 13 -17.55 -7.62 -3.99
N ARG A 14 -17.73 -6.63 -3.11
CA ARG A 14 -18.14 -5.28 -3.52
C ARG A 14 -17.09 -4.57 -4.37
N GLN A 15 -15.80 -4.75 -4.07
CA GLN A 15 -14.71 -4.21 -4.89
C GLN A 15 -14.73 -4.82 -6.30
N LEU A 16 -14.91 -6.14 -6.39
CA LEU A 16 -15.09 -6.82 -7.68
C LEU A 16 -16.30 -6.30 -8.45
N ALA A 17 -17.42 -6.03 -7.77
CA ALA A 17 -18.61 -5.42 -8.39
C ALA A 17 -18.37 -3.99 -8.92
N GLY A 18 -17.27 -3.37 -8.52
CA GLY A 18 -16.76 -2.08 -9.00
C GLY A 18 -15.63 -2.17 -10.02
N GLY A 19 -15.22 -3.39 -10.42
CA GLY A 19 -14.14 -3.60 -11.39
C GLY A 19 -12.74 -3.56 -10.80
N VAL A 20 -12.59 -3.52 -9.48
CA VAL A 20 -11.28 -3.57 -8.82
C VAL A 20 -10.80 -5.01 -8.77
N THR A 21 -9.61 -5.26 -9.30
CA THR A 21 -8.99 -6.60 -9.38
C THR A 21 -7.80 -6.76 -8.45
N THR A 22 -7.03 -5.69 -8.23
CA THR A 22 -5.77 -5.69 -7.49
C THR A 22 -5.79 -4.58 -6.44
N ALA A 23 -5.19 -4.84 -5.27
CA ALA A 23 -5.08 -3.87 -4.18
C ALA A 23 -3.76 -4.02 -3.42
N ASN A 24 -3.30 -2.94 -2.78
CA ASN A 24 -2.23 -2.99 -1.79
C ASN A 24 -2.85 -2.88 -0.38
N VAL A 25 -2.67 -3.92 0.43
CA VAL A 25 -3.22 -3.97 1.80
C VAL A 25 -2.18 -3.44 2.78
N LEU A 26 -2.47 -2.26 3.33
CA LEU A 26 -1.58 -1.51 4.23
C LEU A 26 -2.06 -1.62 5.69
N HIS A 27 -1.13 -1.41 6.63
CA HIS A 27 -1.52 -1.00 7.98
C HIS A 27 -2.12 0.41 7.97
N GLY A 28 -2.90 0.73 9.02
CA GLY A 28 -3.38 2.09 9.27
C GLY A 28 -2.24 3.07 9.58
N SER A 29 -2.59 4.33 9.85
CA SER A 29 -1.63 5.43 10.05
C SER A 29 -1.24 5.70 11.50
N ALA A 30 -1.35 4.71 12.39
CA ALA A 30 -1.15 4.89 13.82
C ALA A 30 0.32 4.95 14.28
N ASN A 31 1.26 4.46 13.46
CA ASN A 31 2.66 4.28 13.80
C ASN A 31 3.56 4.91 12.73
N THR A 32 4.67 5.54 13.13
CA THR A 32 5.67 6.10 12.20
C THR A 32 6.18 5.05 11.22
N ILE A 33 6.58 3.89 11.74
CA ILE A 33 6.87 2.67 10.99
C ILE A 33 5.77 1.67 11.36
N GLY A 34 4.83 1.46 10.45
CA GLY A 34 3.61 0.69 10.70
C GLY A 34 3.78 -0.80 10.62
N GLY A 35 4.40 -1.28 9.54
CA GLY A 35 4.64 -2.70 9.30
C GLY A 35 4.50 -3.07 7.83
N GLN A 36 4.80 -4.33 7.53
CA GLN A 36 4.85 -4.85 6.17
C GLN A 36 3.45 -4.94 5.53
N ASN A 37 3.34 -4.50 4.28
CA ASN A 37 2.12 -4.56 3.47
C ASN A 37 2.18 -5.73 2.47
N ALA A 38 1.11 -5.92 1.70
CA ALA A 38 1.06 -6.93 0.65
C ALA A 38 0.19 -6.48 -0.53
N THR A 39 0.72 -6.63 -1.75
CA THR A 39 -0.07 -6.53 -2.99
C THR A 39 -0.83 -7.83 -3.20
N ILE A 40 -2.14 -7.71 -3.45
CA ILE A 40 -3.05 -8.84 -3.62
C ILE A 40 -3.89 -8.70 -4.87
N LYS A 41 -4.33 -9.83 -5.43
CA LYS A 41 -5.47 -9.90 -6.33
C LYS A 41 -6.70 -10.39 -5.58
N LEU A 42 -7.85 -9.79 -5.87
CA LEU A 42 -9.12 -10.02 -5.18
C LEU A 42 -9.82 -11.31 -5.63
N ARG A 43 -9.12 -12.44 -5.54
CA ARG A 43 -9.58 -13.76 -5.99
C ARG A 43 -10.63 -14.37 -5.04
N TYR A 44 -11.74 -13.67 -4.87
CA TYR A 44 -12.81 -13.98 -3.90
C TYR A 44 -13.27 -15.44 -3.97
N GLY A 45 -13.43 -16.05 -2.80
CA GLY A 45 -13.83 -17.46 -2.65
C GLY A 45 -12.68 -18.46 -2.76
N LEU A 46 -11.44 -18.02 -3.02
CA LEU A 46 -10.26 -18.87 -2.99
C LEU A 46 -9.49 -18.75 -1.66
N PRO A 47 -8.59 -19.71 -1.33
CA PRO A 47 -7.77 -19.67 -0.11
C PRO A 47 -6.88 -18.42 0.00
N ALA A 48 -6.50 -18.05 1.22
CA ALA A 48 -5.74 -16.82 1.50
C ALA A 48 -4.45 -16.67 0.70
N ASP A 49 -3.66 -17.74 0.57
CA ASP A 49 -2.39 -17.71 -0.16
C ASP A 49 -2.57 -17.38 -1.64
N SER A 50 -3.73 -17.74 -2.21
CA SER A 50 -4.05 -17.43 -3.59
C SER A 50 -4.31 -15.94 -3.82
N PHE A 51 -4.49 -15.12 -2.78
CA PHE A 51 -4.66 -13.67 -2.96
C PHE A 51 -3.35 -12.95 -3.20
N LEU A 52 -2.23 -13.49 -2.73
CA LEU A 52 -0.93 -12.83 -2.87
C LEU A 52 -0.59 -12.65 -4.36
N PHE A 53 -0.10 -11.45 -4.69
CA PHE A 53 0.38 -11.17 -6.03
C PHE A 53 1.79 -11.76 -6.18
N ALA A 54 1.88 -12.89 -6.88
CA ALA A 54 3.15 -13.58 -7.10
C ALA A 54 4.18 -12.66 -7.78
N GLY A 55 5.35 -12.52 -7.15
CA GLY A 55 6.45 -11.68 -7.66
C GLY A 55 6.29 -10.18 -7.39
N ALA A 56 5.23 -9.74 -6.70
CA ALA A 56 5.14 -8.34 -6.29
C ALA A 56 6.24 -8.00 -5.27
N PRO A 57 6.92 -6.86 -5.42
CA PRO A 57 7.88 -6.41 -4.42
C PRO A 57 7.24 -6.32 -3.02
N PRO A 58 7.96 -6.72 -1.96
CA PRO A 58 7.49 -6.51 -0.61
C PRO A 58 7.46 -5.00 -0.32
N GLY A 59 6.55 -4.55 0.53
CA GLY A 59 6.52 -3.16 0.95
C GLY A 59 6.38 -2.99 2.47
N ILE A 60 6.44 -1.73 2.88
CA ILE A 60 6.29 -1.30 4.27
C ILE A 60 5.49 -0.01 4.33
N LYS A 61 4.59 0.07 5.30
CA LYS A 61 3.79 1.26 5.56
C LYS A 61 4.50 2.16 6.57
N PHE A 62 4.76 3.41 6.20
CA PHE A 62 5.06 4.49 7.14
C PHE A 62 3.85 5.39 7.32
N ALA A 63 3.83 6.18 8.38
CA ALA A 63 2.84 7.24 8.56
C ALA A 63 3.44 8.46 9.23
N LEU A 64 2.87 9.61 8.88
CA LEU A 64 3.25 10.93 9.38
C LEU A 64 2.03 11.66 9.93
N GLY A 65 2.26 12.85 10.49
CA GLY A 65 1.21 13.80 10.83
C GLY A 65 0.42 13.51 12.09
N GLU A 66 -0.82 13.97 12.15
CA GLU A 66 -1.62 14.05 13.37
C GLU A 66 -1.98 12.68 13.94
N ASN A 67 -2.12 11.66 13.09
CA ASN A 67 -2.47 10.29 13.48
C ASN A 67 -1.41 9.65 14.36
N VAL A 68 -0.15 9.70 13.91
CA VAL A 68 0.99 9.15 14.66
C VAL A 68 1.18 9.91 15.97
N ARG A 69 0.95 11.22 15.94
CA ARG A 69 1.03 12.11 17.11
C ARG A 69 -0.10 11.89 18.12
N GLN A 70 -1.14 11.14 17.74
CA GLN A 70 -2.35 10.90 18.53
C GLN A 70 -3.00 12.21 18.99
N THR A 71 -3.05 13.23 18.11
CA THR A 71 -3.52 14.60 18.44
C THR A 71 -4.91 14.60 19.09
N ASN A 72 -5.76 13.66 18.69
CA ASN A 72 -7.16 13.57 19.13
C ASN A 72 -7.38 12.58 20.30
N ARG A 73 -6.31 12.02 20.87
CA ARG A 73 -6.42 11.06 21.97
C ARG A 73 -6.32 11.77 23.32
N GLN A 74 -7.40 11.71 24.10
CA GLN A 74 -7.34 12.13 25.51
C GLN A 74 -6.45 11.16 26.29
N VAL A 75 -5.53 11.73 27.06
CA VAL A 75 -4.62 10.98 27.92
C VAL A 75 -5.23 10.95 29.31
N GLN A 76 -5.49 9.75 29.81
CA GLN A 76 -6.04 9.58 31.15
C GLN A 76 -5.03 10.06 32.20
N PRO A 77 -5.47 10.64 33.33
CA PRO A 77 -4.58 10.99 34.43
C PRO A 77 -3.69 9.80 34.82
N GLY A 78 -2.38 10.03 34.91
CA GLY A 78 -1.39 9.00 35.25
C GLY A 78 -0.88 8.13 34.09
N GLN A 79 -1.45 8.23 32.88
CA GLN A 79 -0.89 7.54 31.72
C GLN A 79 0.23 8.35 31.06
N GLN A 80 1.39 7.70 30.89
CA GLN A 80 2.44 8.26 30.04
C GLN A 80 2.04 8.18 28.57
N ARG A 81 2.29 9.31 27.93
CA ARG A 81 2.17 9.52 26.50
C ARG A 81 3.25 8.66 25.81
N ARG A 82 2.85 7.70 24.94
CA ARG A 82 3.72 6.97 23.98
C ARG A 82 4.39 7.86 22.91
N TYR A 83 5.71 8.01 22.94
CA TYR A 83 6.46 8.75 21.92
C TYR A 83 6.22 8.20 20.49
N PRO A 84 6.11 9.04 19.42
CA PRO A 84 6.32 10.50 19.38
C PRO A 84 5.05 11.37 19.51
N PHE A 85 5.22 12.59 20.05
CA PHE A 85 4.15 13.61 20.26
C PHE A 85 4.26 14.88 19.43
N THR A 86 5.25 14.95 18.55
CA THR A 86 5.49 16.08 17.68
C THR A 86 5.91 15.57 16.30
N ARG A 87 5.79 16.41 15.26
CA ARG A 87 6.33 16.08 13.93
C ARG A 87 7.84 15.88 13.97
N MET A 88 8.56 16.71 14.74
CA MET A 88 9.99 16.52 15.01
C MET A 88 10.30 15.17 15.65
N GLY A 89 9.46 14.72 16.59
CA GLY A 89 9.61 13.40 17.19
C GLY A 89 9.40 12.26 16.20
N GLN A 90 8.51 12.43 15.22
CA GLN A 90 8.32 11.42 14.16
C GLN A 90 9.55 11.34 13.25
N GLU A 91 10.12 12.48 12.87
CA GLU A 91 11.40 12.52 12.16
C GLU A 91 12.49 11.79 12.96
N GLN A 92 12.60 12.08 14.26
CA GLN A 92 13.59 11.44 15.12
C GLN A 92 13.40 9.92 15.21
N VAL A 93 12.16 9.42 15.27
CA VAL A 93 11.88 7.96 15.22
C VAL A 93 12.43 7.35 13.93
N LEU A 94 12.20 7.99 12.78
CA LEU A 94 12.72 7.50 11.50
C LEU A 94 14.25 7.53 11.49
N ARG A 95 14.86 8.66 11.87
CA ARG A 95 16.32 8.83 11.85
C ARG A 95 17.03 7.87 12.81
N ASP A 96 16.49 7.65 14.00
CA ASP A 96 17.03 6.67 14.95
C ASP A 96 16.96 5.24 14.37
N ALA A 97 15.79 4.84 13.87
CA ALA A 97 15.59 3.52 13.31
C ALA A 97 16.51 3.24 12.11
N PHE A 98 16.66 4.19 11.19
CA PHE A 98 17.55 4.04 10.04
C PHE A 98 19.03 4.17 10.38
N THR A 99 19.39 4.91 11.44
CA THR A 99 20.77 4.94 11.95
C THR A 99 21.15 3.56 12.47
N ARG A 100 20.31 2.96 13.32
CA ARG A 100 20.48 1.60 13.81
C ARG A 100 20.52 0.57 12.68
N ALA A 101 19.66 0.72 11.67
CA ALA A 101 19.65 -0.18 10.51
C ALA A 101 20.95 -0.08 9.70
N ARG A 102 21.50 1.12 9.53
CA ARG A 102 22.78 1.34 8.83
C ARG A 102 23.97 0.74 9.59
N GLU A 103 23.99 0.89 10.91
CA GLU A 103 25.01 0.28 11.78
C GLU A 103 24.91 -1.25 11.71
N TYR A 104 23.71 -1.80 11.89
CA TYR A 104 23.44 -3.23 11.75
C TYR A 104 23.84 -3.78 10.37
N HIS A 105 23.56 -3.04 9.30
CA HIS A 105 23.98 -3.41 7.95
C HIS A 105 25.51 -3.47 7.81
N ALA A 106 26.22 -2.49 8.36
CA ALA A 106 27.68 -2.45 8.34
C ALA A 106 28.29 -3.60 9.16
N GLU A 107 27.75 -3.90 10.34
CA GLU A 107 28.16 -5.04 11.17
C GLU A 107 28.00 -6.37 10.42
N ARG A 108 26.87 -6.56 9.74
CA ARG A 108 26.63 -7.76 8.91
C ARG A 108 27.62 -7.86 7.76
N ALA A 109 27.86 -6.78 7.04
CA ALA A 109 28.83 -6.77 5.94
C ALA A 109 30.27 -7.06 6.41
N GLN A 110 30.65 -6.56 7.60
CA GLN A 110 31.94 -6.85 8.23
C GLN A 110 32.03 -8.32 8.63
N PHE A 111 30.96 -8.90 9.20
CA PHE A 111 30.89 -10.32 9.51
C PHE A 111 31.04 -11.18 8.24
N ASP A 112 30.28 -10.89 7.18
CA ASP A 112 30.33 -11.65 5.92
C ASP A 112 31.75 -11.62 5.31
N SER A 113 32.41 -10.46 5.35
CA SER A 113 33.79 -10.30 4.88
C SER A 113 34.78 -11.09 5.74
N SER A 114 34.61 -11.07 7.06
CA SER A 114 35.45 -11.80 8.01
C SER A 114 35.29 -13.31 7.88
N LEU A 115 34.05 -13.78 7.69
CA LEU A 115 33.73 -15.19 7.46
C LEU A 115 34.35 -15.67 6.15
N ALA A 116 34.21 -14.89 5.06
CA ALA A 116 34.82 -15.23 3.78
C ALA A 116 36.36 -15.30 3.87
N ALA A 117 36.99 -14.37 4.60
CA ALA A 117 38.43 -14.41 4.84
C ALA A 117 38.85 -15.64 5.65
N TRP A 118 38.11 -15.95 6.73
CA TRP A 118 38.34 -17.13 7.56
C TRP A 118 38.19 -18.44 6.77
N GLN A 119 37.18 -18.52 5.89
CA GLN A 119 36.94 -19.69 5.03
C GLN A 119 38.07 -19.92 4.02
N ARG A 120 38.76 -18.86 3.56
CA ARG A 120 39.91 -18.97 2.65
C ARG A 120 41.19 -19.45 3.33
N LEU A 121 41.30 -19.35 4.67
CA LEU A 121 42.48 -19.80 5.39
C LEU A 121 42.59 -21.34 5.37
N PRO A 122 43.80 -21.90 5.18
CA PRO A 122 44.06 -23.32 5.39
C PRO A 122 43.63 -23.76 6.79
N ARG A 123 43.12 -24.99 6.94
CA ARG A 123 42.59 -25.49 8.23
C ARG A 123 43.56 -25.31 9.40
N ASN A 124 44.86 -25.47 9.18
CA ASN A 124 45.90 -25.30 10.21
C ASN A 124 46.21 -23.83 10.58
N ARG A 125 45.62 -22.86 9.87
CA ARG A 125 45.74 -21.41 10.14
C ARG A 125 44.41 -20.76 10.52
N ARG A 126 43.32 -21.53 10.62
CA ARG A 126 42.02 -21.01 11.06
C ARG A 126 42.03 -20.81 12.57
N GLY A 127 41.81 -19.57 13.00
CA GLY A 127 41.48 -19.24 14.38
C GLY A 127 40.01 -19.53 14.70
N ALA A 128 39.49 -18.90 15.75
CA ALA A 128 38.06 -18.95 16.06
C ALA A 128 37.23 -18.47 14.86
N GLU A 129 36.13 -19.16 14.58
CA GLU A 129 35.18 -18.75 13.54
C GLU A 129 34.55 -17.41 13.93
N PRO A 130 34.42 -16.44 13.00
CA PRO A 130 33.70 -15.22 13.25
C PRO A 130 32.28 -15.51 13.74
N VAL A 131 31.81 -14.75 14.73
CA VAL A 131 30.46 -14.89 15.28
C VAL A 131 29.53 -13.91 14.57
N PRO A 132 28.37 -14.36 14.05
CA PRO A 132 27.42 -13.46 13.41
C PRO A 132 26.82 -12.46 14.41
N PRO A 133 26.54 -11.22 13.99
CA PRO A 133 25.77 -10.29 14.82
C PRO A 133 24.37 -10.87 15.08
N ARG A 134 23.78 -10.50 16.22
CA ARG A 134 22.43 -10.95 16.58
C ARG A 134 21.45 -10.45 15.52
N ARG A 135 20.66 -11.38 14.96
CA ARG A 135 19.61 -11.03 14.00
C ARG A 135 18.52 -10.18 14.67
N ASP A 136 18.18 -9.07 14.03
CA ASP A 136 17.06 -8.21 14.39
C ASP A 136 16.11 -8.10 13.19
N ILE A 137 14.88 -8.60 13.35
CA ILE A 137 13.89 -8.67 12.26
C ILE A 137 13.33 -7.30 11.87
N GLU A 138 13.34 -6.33 12.78
CA GLU A 138 12.90 -4.96 12.48
C GLU A 138 13.98 -4.26 11.65
N LEU A 139 15.25 -4.42 12.05
CA LEU A 139 16.37 -3.85 11.30
C LEU A 139 16.57 -4.55 9.95
N ASP A 140 16.37 -5.87 9.84
CA ASP A 140 16.37 -6.59 8.56
C ASP A 140 15.41 -5.92 7.55
N ALA A 141 14.20 -5.54 7.98
CA ALA A 141 13.22 -4.90 7.12
C ALA A 141 13.62 -3.47 6.69
N LEU A 142 14.33 -2.72 7.55
CA LEU A 142 14.84 -1.39 7.21
C LEU A 142 16.08 -1.45 6.33
N VAL A 143 16.92 -2.48 6.50
CA VAL A 143 18.01 -2.80 5.58
C VAL A 143 17.46 -3.10 4.18
N GLU A 144 16.39 -3.89 4.08
CA GLU A 144 15.71 -4.11 2.79
C GLU A 144 15.20 -2.83 2.13
N VAL A 145 14.79 -1.84 2.92
CA VAL A 145 14.39 -0.52 2.40
C VAL A 145 15.60 0.23 1.85
N MET A 146 16.72 0.26 2.58
CA MET A 146 17.96 0.91 2.11
C MET A 146 18.53 0.23 0.86
N ASP A 147 18.39 -1.10 0.76
CA ASP A 147 18.82 -1.87 -0.42
C ASP A 147 17.86 -1.72 -1.62
N GLY A 148 16.73 -1.03 -1.46
CA GLY A 148 15.70 -0.91 -2.49
C GLY A 148 14.92 -2.20 -2.77
N ARG A 149 15.05 -3.21 -1.90
CA ARG A 149 14.31 -4.49 -1.99
C ARG A 149 12.89 -4.38 -1.44
N ARG A 150 12.63 -3.42 -0.55
CA ARG A 150 11.31 -3.19 0.07
C ARG A 150 10.80 -1.78 -0.22
N LEU A 151 9.61 -1.70 -0.79
CA LEU A 151 8.97 -0.45 -1.21
C LEU A 151 8.35 0.29 -0.01
N VAL A 152 8.73 1.55 0.20
CA VAL A 152 8.12 2.40 1.21
C VAL A 152 6.84 3.05 0.68
N HIS A 153 5.74 2.82 1.37
CA HIS A 153 4.49 3.55 1.16
C HIS A 153 4.21 4.39 2.41
N ALA A 154 4.09 5.70 2.28
CA ALA A 154 4.06 6.59 3.44
C ALA A 154 2.81 7.44 3.47
N HIS A 155 2.01 7.29 4.53
CA HIS A 155 0.88 8.18 4.80
C HIS A 155 1.37 9.59 5.15
N SER A 156 0.87 10.60 4.44
CA SER A 156 1.11 12.01 4.73
C SER A 156 0.02 12.87 4.12
N TYR A 157 -0.31 13.99 4.76
CA TYR A 157 -1.25 14.97 4.20
C TYR A 157 -0.57 16.26 3.79
N ARG A 158 0.27 16.82 4.68
CA ARG A 158 0.83 18.16 4.53
C ARG A 158 2.16 18.16 3.78
N SER A 159 2.43 19.29 3.15
CA SER A 159 3.66 19.60 2.42
C SER A 159 4.92 19.52 3.28
N ASP A 160 4.89 20.01 4.51
CA ASP A 160 6.03 19.98 5.44
C ASP A 160 6.44 18.56 5.87
N GLU A 161 5.45 17.69 6.08
CA GLU A 161 5.66 16.27 6.37
C GLU A 161 6.28 15.52 5.18
N ILE A 162 5.78 15.81 3.97
CA ILE A 162 6.32 15.25 2.72
C ILE A 162 7.79 15.65 2.57
N PHE A 163 8.10 16.95 2.71
CA PHE A 163 9.47 17.46 2.64
C PHE A 163 10.41 16.79 3.64
N MET A 164 9.98 16.66 4.90
CA MET A 164 10.77 16.01 5.94
C MET A 164 11.11 14.58 5.54
N LEU A 165 10.11 13.78 5.11
CA LEU A 165 10.35 12.38 4.77
C LEU A 165 11.23 12.23 3.52
N LEU A 166 11.07 13.10 2.52
CA LEU A 166 11.97 13.15 1.36
C LEU A 166 13.42 13.45 1.81
N GLY A 167 13.60 14.33 2.79
CA GLY A 167 14.90 14.61 3.42
C GLY A 167 15.50 13.38 4.10
N VAL A 168 14.72 12.68 4.93
CA VAL A 168 15.15 11.43 5.57
C VAL A 168 15.52 10.37 4.53
N ALA A 169 14.69 10.20 3.49
CA ALA A 169 14.95 9.24 2.42
C ALA A 169 16.28 9.51 1.71
N ARG A 170 16.57 10.79 1.41
CA ARG A 170 17.85 11.23 0.84
C ARG A 170 19.02 10.94 1.79
N ASP A 171 18.90 11.29 3.08
CA ASP A 171 20.00 11.18 4.05
C ASP A 171 20.40 9.72 4.32
N PHE A 172 19.46 8.77 4.19
CA PHE A 172 19.70 7.33 4.36
C PHE A 172 19.73 6.53 3.06
N GLY A 173 19.60 7.19 1.91
CA GLY A 173 19.77 6.57 0.59
C GLY A 173 18.67 5.61 0.16
N PHE A 174 17.44 5.75 0.67
CA PHE A 174 16.29 4.93 0.24
C PHE A 174 15.31 5.71 -0.62
N ARG A 175 14.44 5.00 -1.34
CA ARG A 175 13.37 5.60 -2.17
C ARG A 175 12.01 5.38 -1.56
N ILE A 176 11.14 6.36 -1.71
CA ILE A 176 9.71 6.24 -1.37
C ILE A 176 8.98 5.84 -2.65
N ALA A 177 8.35 4.68 -2.65
CA ALA A 177 7.58 4.23 -3.81
C ALA A 177 6.31 5.07 -3.97
N THR A 178 5.61 5.34 -2.86
CA THR A 178 4.36 6.11 -2.92
C THR A 178 4.04 6.84 -1.62
N LEU A 179 3.79 8.14 -1.72
CA LEU A 179 3.11 8.90 -0.67
C LEU A 179 1.59 8.62 -0.75
N GLN A 180 0.95 8.39 0.39
CA GLN A 180 -0.48 8.08 0.50
C GLN A 180 -1.22 9.31 1.03
N HIS A 181 -2.39 9.59 0.43
CA HIS A 181 -3.28 10.74 0.61
C HIS A 181 -2.78 12.05 0.04
N VAL A 182 -1.61 12.54 0.45
CA VAL A 182 -0.85 13.63 -0.21
C VAL A 182 -1.71 14.87 -0.51
N LEU A 183 -2.56 15.29 0.42
CA LEU A 183 -3.60 16.30 0.17
C LEU A 183 -3.03 17.69 -0.14
N GLU A 184 -1.83 18.01 0.33
CA GLU A 184 -1.07 19.21 -0.05
C GLU A 184 0.04 18.93 -1.09
N GLY A 185 -0.01 17.79 -1.78
CA GLY A 185 1.02 17.40 -2.75
C GLY A 185 1.22 18.42 -3.88
N TYR A 186 0.15 19.11 -4.29
CA TYR A 186 0.19 20.21 -5.27
C TYR A 186 1.15 21.34 -4.88
N ARG A 187 1.43 21.54 -3.59
CA ARG A 187 2.36 22.58 -3.11
C ARG A 187 3.83 22.19 -3.30
N VAL A 188 4.11 20.89 -3.46
CA VAL A 188 5.46 20.30 -3.44
C VAL A 188 5.67 19.27 -4.56
N ALA A 189 4.89 19.41 -5.63
CA ALA A 189 4.85 18.43 -6.71
C ALA A 189 6.20 18.32 -7.44
N ASP A 190 6.90 19.44 -7.61
CA ASP A 190 8.22 19.48 -8.25
C ASP A 190 9.25 18.67 -7.45
N GLU A 191 9.18 18.70 -6.12
CA GLU A 191 10.07 17.92 -5.25
C GLU A 191 9.72 16.45 -5.19
N ILE A 192 8.42 16.12 -5.18
CA ILE A 192 7.95 14.73 -5.30
C ILE A 192 8.44 14.13 -6.63
N ALA A 193 8.27 14.86 -7.74
CA ALA A 193 8.71 14.44 -9.07
C ALA A 193 10.24 14.27 -9.15
N ARG A 194 11.00 15.24 -8.62
CA ARG A 194 12.47 15.17 -8.58
C ARG A 194 12.98 13.98 -7.77
N ALA A 195 12.27 13.60 -6.71
CA ALA A 195 12.60 12.42 -5.93
C ALA A 195 12.18 11.10 -6.59
N GLY A 196 11.46 11.15 -7.72
CA GLY A 196 10.89 9.95 -8.37
C GLY A 196 9.85 9.23 -7.52
N THR A 197 9.19 9.95 -6.61
CA THR A 197 8.20 9.38 -5.68
C THR A 197 6.81 9.44 -6.31
N GLY A 198 6.03 8.35 -6.21
CA GLY A 198 4.62 8.36 -6.62
C GLY A 198 3.72 9.04 -5.58
N ALA A 199 2.55 9.50 -5.99
CA ALA A 199 1.51 10.01 -5.10
C ALA A 199 0.21 9.23 -5.32
N SER A 200 -0.39 8.71 -4.25
CA SER A 200 -1.72 8.10 -4.28
C SER A 200 -2.65 8.97 -3.44
N THR A 201 -3.52 9.74 -4.10
CA THR A 201 -4.30 10.81 -3.46
C THR A 201 -5.81 10.55 -3.48
N PHE A 202 -6.54 11.34 -2.70
CA PHE A 202 -7.99 11.39 -2.73
C PHE A 202 -8.47 12.38 -3.78
N ALA A 203 -9.59 12.08 -4.42
CA ALA A 203 -10.20 13.01 -5.38
C ALA A 203 -11.03 14.10 -4.70
N ASP A 204 -11.79 13.77 -3.63
CA ASP A 204 -12.66 14.73 -2.92
C ASP A 204 -12.87 14.47 -1.40
N MET A 205 -12.00 13.67 -0.76
CA MET A 205 -12.14 13.31 0.65
C MET A 205 -11.19 14.11 1.55
N TRP A 206 -11.66 15.18 2.18
CA TRP A 206 -10.85 16.03 3.06
C TRP A 206 -11.70 16.87 4.04
N ALA A 207 -11.09 17.87 4.70
CA ALA A 207 -11.68 18.76 5.71
C ALA A 207 -12.23 18.09 7.00
N TYR A 208 -11.92 16.81 7.24
CA TYR A 208 -12.25 16.12 8.49
C TYR A 208 -11.18 16.28 9.58
N LYS A 209 -10.04 16.91 9.27
CA LYS A 209 -8.93 17.26 10.17
C LYS A 209 -8.26 18.55 9.72
N LEU A 210 -7.50 19.16 10.62
CA LEU A 210 -6.70 20.35 10.31
C LEU A 210 -5.62 20.04 9.26
N GLU A 211 -4.91 18.90 9.37
CA GLU A 211 -3.95 18.46 8.34
C GLU A 211 -4.55 18.19 6.94
N ALA A 212 -5.88 18.09 6.84
CA ALA A 212 -6.61 17.85 5.61
C ALA A 212 -7.42 19.08 5.17
N TYR A 213 -7.18 20.26 5.76
CA TYR A 213 -8.03 21.43 5.54
C TYR A 213 -7.78 22.10 4.17
N ASP A 214 -6.52 22.23 3.77
CA ASP A 214 -6.10 22.93 2.55
C ASP A 214 -6.18 22.08 1.28
N ALA A 215 -6.82 20.92 1.36
CA ALA A 215 -6.98 20.03 0.21
C ALA A 215 -7.85 20.66 -0.88
N ILE A 216 -7.49 20.40 -2.14
CA ILE A 216 -8.21 20.89 -3.31
C ILE A 216 -8.47 19.75 -4.30
N PRO A 217 -9.58 19.80 -5.06
CA PRO A 217 -9.90 18.74 -6.05
C PRO A 217 -8.91 18.69 -7.22
N HIS A 218 -8.16 19.77 -7.45
CA HIS A 218 -7.16 19.87 -8.52
C HIS A 218 -5.85 19.13 -8.17
N ASN A 219 -5.68 18.68 -6.91
CA ASN A 219 -4.41 18.18 -6.39
C ASN A 219 -3.80 17.07 -7.27
N ALA A 220 -4.62 16.08 -7.67
CA ALA A 220 -4.16 14.98 -8.51
C ALA A 220 -3.64 15.44 -9.88
N ALA A 221 -4.38 16.32 -10.55
CA ALA A 221 -4.01 16.82 -11.87
C ALA A 221 -2.78 17.73 -11.82
N LEU A 222 -2.73 18.66 -10.86
CA LEU A 222 -1.57 19.55 -10.67
C LEU A 222 -0.28 18.76 -10.38
N MET A 223 -0.35 17.70 -9.58
CA MET A 223 0.80 16.82 -9.37
C MET A 223 1.20 16.09 -10.67
N ALA A 224 0.24 15.55 -11.41
CA ALA A 224 0.50 14.85 -12.67
C ALA A 224 1.13 15.78 -13.72
N GLU A 225 0.68 17.02 -13.84
CA GLU A 225 1.24 18.05 -14.73
C GLU A 225 2.72 18.33 -14.42
N ARG A 226 3.14 18.20 -13.17
CA ARG A 226 4.55 18.33 -12.76
C ARG A 226 5.36 17.04 -12.89
N GLY A 227 4.79 16.00 -13.51
CA GLY A 227 5.47 14.73 -13.76
C GLY A 227 5.48 13.76 -12.58
N VAL A 228 4.67 14.01 -11.54
CA VAL A 228 4.46 13.02 -10.47
C VAL A 228 3.66 11.85 -11.02
N LEU A 229 4.07 10.62 -10.71
CA LEU A 229 3.28 9.44 -10.99
C LEU A 229 2.09 9.38 -10.03
N VAL A 230 0.91 9.85 -10.46
CA VAL A 230 -0.28 9.98 -9.62
C VAL A 230 -1.22 8.80 -9.77
N SER A 231 -1.75 8.30 -8.65
CA SER A 231 -2.89 7.39 -8.60
C SER A 231 -3.99 7.93 -7.69
N ILE A 232 -5.22 7.44 -7.89
CA ILE A 232 -6.37 7.75 -7.03
C ILE A 232 -6.68 6.55 -6.14
N ASN A 233 -6.86 6.81 -4.85
CA ASN A 233 -7.41 5.83 -3.90
C ASN A 233 -8.55 6.46 -3.10
N SER A 234 -9.30 5.64 -2.34
CA SER A 234 -10.44 6.10 -1.54
C SER A 234 -10.30 5.88 -0.03
N ASP A 235 -9.30 5.10 0.41
CA ASP A 235 -9.11 4.63 1.79
C ASP A 235 -10.43 4.17 2.46
N SER A 236 -11.30 3.53 1.68
CA SER A 236 -12.66 3.17 2.06
C SER A 236 -13.07 1.85 1.44
N ASP A 237 -13.62 0.99 2.28
CA ASP A 237 -14.19 -0.32 1.95
C ASP A 237 -15.44 -0.24 1.06
N GLU A 238 -16.06 0.94 0.95
CA GLU A 238 -17.23 1.14 0.09
C GLU A 238 -16.92 1.99 -1.15
N ARG A 239 -16.14 3.07 -1.01
CA ARG A 239 -15.84 3.96 -2.15
C ARG A 239 -14.83 3.39 -3.13
N ALA A 240 -13.99 2.44 -2.72
CA ALA A 240 -13.00 1.84 -3.62
C ALA A 240 -13.64 1.11 -4.82
N ARG A 241 -14.92 0.69 -4.72
CA ARG A 241 -15.65 0.11 -5.86
C ARG A 241 -16.08 1.13 -6.92
N ARG A 242 -15.81 2.42 -6.69
CA ARG A 242 -16.17 3.55 -7.55
C ARG A 242 -14.94 4.36 -7.97
N LEU A 243 -13.75 3.76 -7.98
CA LEU A 243 -12.50 4.45 -8.37
C LEU A 243 -12.59 5.13 -9.74
N TYR A 244 -13.34 4.56 -10.70
CA TYR A 244 -13.60 5.21 -11.99
C TYR A 244 -14.37 6.54 -11.86
N GLN A 245 -15.31 6.66 -10.92
CA GLN A 245 -15.97 7.93 -10.62
C GLN A 245 -15.02 8.90 -9.91
N GLU A 246 -14.15 8.40 -9.03
CA GLU A 246 -13.12 9.21 -8.38
C GLU A 246 -12.11 9.77 -9.40
N ALA A 247 -11.68 8.96 -10.37
CA ALA A 247 -10.79 9.38 -11.45
C ALA A 247 -11.42 10.45 -12.36
N ALA A 248 -12.72 10.32 -12.68
CA ALA A 248 -13.43 11.30 -13.48
C ALA A 248 -13.43 12.72 -12.85
N LYS A 249 -13.30 12.83 -11.53
CA LYS A 249 -13.17 14.13 -10.83
C LYS A 249 -11.87 14.84 -11.18
N ALA A 250 -10.78 14.11 -11.43
CA ALA A 250 -9.52 14.71 -11.89
C ALA A 250 -9.67 15.36 -13.28
N MET A 251 -10.55 14.83 -14.13
CA MET A 251 -10.92 15.46 -15.41
C MET A 251 -11.76 16.71 -15.16
N HIS A 252 -12.83 16.57 -14.36
CA HIS A 252 -13.80 17.64 -14.15
C HIS A 252 -13.18 18.89 -13.49
N TYR A 253 -12.42 18.70 -12.42
CA TYR A 253 -11.82 19.80 -11.68
C TYR A 253 -10.44 20.17 -12.24
N GLY A 254 -9.60 19.16 -12.47
CA GLY A 254 -8.19 19.38 -12.80
C GLY A 254 -7.86 19.44 -14.29
N GLY A 255 -8.82 19.21 -15.19
CA GLY A 255 -8.56 19.24 -16.63
C GLY A 255 -7.73 18.05 -17.16
N ALA A 256 -7.55 16.99 -16.35
CA ALA A 256 -6.84 15.79 -16.79
C ALA A 256 -7.52 15.17 -18.03
N SER A 257 -6.72 14.63 -18.95
CA SER A 257 -7.27 13.88 -20.07
C SER A 257 -7.94 12.58 -19.58
N GLU A 258 -8.84 12.04 -20.39
CA GLU A 258 -9.48 10.76 -20.10
C GLU A 258 -8.46 9.64 -19.92
N GLU A 259 -7.43 9.60 -20.77
CA GLU A 259 -6.34 8.62 -20.69
C GLU A 259 -5.58 8.75 -19.37
N GLU A 260 -5.24 9.96 -18.94
CA GLU A 260 -4.53 10.16 -17.68
C GLU A 260 -5.40 9.78 -16.47
N ALA A 261 -6.69 10.13 -16.50
CA ALA A 261 -7.63 9.70 -15.47
C ALA A 261 -7.75 8.16 -15.39
N LEU A 262 -7.77 7.45 -16.54
CA LEU A 262 -7.76 5.99 -16.55
C LEU A 262 -6.44 5.44 -16.01
N ARG A 263 -5.30 6.02 -16.37
CA ARG A 263 -3.98 5.62 -15.86
C ARG A 263 -3.89 5.77 -14.34
N MET A 264 -4.48 6.83 -13.76
CA MET A 264 -4.50 7.06 -12.30
C MET A 264 -5.16 5.93 -11.50
N ILE A 265 -6.05 5.13 -12.10
CA ILE A 265 -6.69 3.98 -11.44
C ILE A 265 -6.27 2.63 -12.02
N THR A 266 -5.30 2.62 -12.93
CA THR A 266 -4.78 1.40 -13.58
C THR A 266 -3.25 1.39 -13.59
N LEU A 267 -2.62 1.82 -14.68
CA LEU A 267 -1.19 1.72 -14.94
C LEU A 267 -0.33 2.44 -13.89
N ASN A 268 -0.75 3.62 -13.43
CA ASN A 268 0.04 4.39 -12.47
C ASN A 268 0.09 3.69 -11.11
N ALA A 269 -1.04 3.12 -10.66
CA ALA A 269 -1.08 2.29 -9.46
C ALA A 269 -0.22 1.03 -9.62
N ALA A 270 -0.26 0.36 -10.79
CA ALA A 270 0.57 -0.81 -11.05
C ALA A 270 2.08 -0.50 -11.01
N ARG A 271 2.49 0.65 -11.56
CA ARG A 271 3.88 1.16 -11.49
C ARG A 271 4.32 1.48 -10.07
N GLN A 272 3.46 2.13 -9.28
CA GLN A 272 3.73 2.42 -7.86
C GLN A 272 3.91 1.16 -7.01
N LEU A 273 3.31 0.04 -7.43
CA LEU A 273 3.41 -1.26 -6.77
C LEU A 273 4.49 -2.18 -7.38
N GLY A 274 5.16 -1.77 -8.47
CA GLY A 274 6.17 -2.57 -9.16
C GLY A 274 5.62 -3.80 -9.88
N VAL A 275 4.35 -3.77 -10.32
CA VAL A 275 3.66 -4.88 -11.00
C VAL A 275 3.10 -4.49 -12.38
N GLN A 276 3.56 -3.37 -12.93
CA GLN A 276 3.10 -2.83 -14.22
C GLN A 276 3.30 -3.79 -15.40
N ASP A 277 4.27 -4.71 -15.32
CA ASP A 277 4.54 -5.69 -16.38
C ASP A 277 3.50 -6.82 -16.40
N ARG A 278 2.64 -6.88 -15.38
CA ARG A 278 1.61 -7.91 -15.21
C ARG A 278 0.19 -7.35 -15.29
N VAL A 279 -0.04 -6.12 -14.82
CA VAL A 279 -1.39 -5.50 -14.75
C VAL A 279 -1.35 -4.00 -15.05
N GLY A 280 -2.53 -3.39 -15.21
CA GLY A 280 -2.67 -1.94 -15.36
C GLY A 280 -2.83 -1.45 -16.81
N SER A 281 -2.71 -2.33 -17.80
CA SER A 281 -3.05 -2.07 -19.20
C SER A 281 -3.45 -3.37 -19.91
N ILE A 282 -4.11 -3.25 -21.07
CA ILE A 282 -4.50 -4.39 -21.90
C ILE A 282 -3.45 -4.57 -22.99
N GLU A 283 -2.45 -5.41 -22.73
CA GLU A 283 -1.31 -5.66 -23.61
C GLU A 283 -0.98 -7.16 -23.62
N VAL A 284 -0.43 -7.66 -24.73
CA VAL A 284 -0.02 -9.07 -24.84
C VAL A 284 1.02 -9.40 -23.78
N GLY A 285 0.84 -10.51 -23.07
CA GLY A 285 1.73 -10.98 -22.00
C GLY A 285 1.33 -10.54 -20.59
N LYS A 286 0.40 -9.59 -20.45
CA LYS A 286 -0.18 -9.21 -19.16
C LYS A 286 -1.31 -10.13 -18.73
N ASP A 287 -1.65 -10.05 -17.46
CA ASP A 287 -2.73 -10.82 -16.87
C ASP A 287 -4.07 -10.34 -17.40
N ALA A 288 -4.96 -11.29 -17.67
CA ALA A 288 -6.33 -11.01 -18.08
C ALA A 288 -7.20 -10.56 -16.88
N ASP A 289 -6.80 -9.45 -16.27
CA ASP A 289 -7.50 -8.73 -15.20
C ASP A 289 -8.34 -7.61 -15.85
N LEU A 290 -9.63 -7.88 -16.05
CA LEU A 290 -10.49 -7.03 -16.87
C LEU A 290 -11.78 -6.67 -16.12
N ALA A 291 -12.24 -5.43 -16.32
CA ALA A 291 -13.55 -4.97 -15.89
C ALA A 291 -14.38 -4.60 -17.13
N ILE A 292 -15.51 -5.27 -17.32
CA ILE A 292 -16.44 -5.05 -18.44
C ILE A 292 -17.54 -4.13 -17.95
N PHE A 293 -17.72 -2.99 -18.61
CA PHE A 293 -18.76 -2.02 -18.28
C PHE A 293 -19.91 -2.08 -19.31
N ASN A 294 -21.12 -1.70 -18.89
CA ASN A 294 -22.28 -1.55 -19.79
C ASN A 294 -22.24 -0.27 -20.65
N GLY A 295 -21.19 0.54 -20.53
CA GLY A 295 -21.00 1.82 -21.18
C GLY A 295 -19.63 2.40 -20.83
N HIS A 296 -19.39 3.66 -21.19
CA HIS A 296 -18.12 4.31 -20.89
C HIS A 296 -17.87 4.41 -19.37
N PRO A 297 -16.70 4.00 -18.82
CA PRO A 297 -16.48 3.92 -17.37
C PRO A 297 -16.75 5.22 -16.61
N PHE A 298 -16.45 6.38 -17.21
CA PHE A 298 -16.66 7.69 -16.56
C PHE A 298 -18.08 8.26 -16.68
N ALA A 299 -18.98 7.60 -17.42
CA ALA A 299 -20.37 8.02 -17.44
C ALA A 299 -21.03 7.70 -16.08
N PRO A 300 -21.77 8.65 -15.45
CA PRO A 300 -22.35 8.44 -14.12
C PRO A 300 -23.28 7.22 -14.00
N ALA A 301 -23.97 6.85 -15.09
CA ALA A 301 -24.88 5.72 -15.15
C ALA A 301 -24.18 4.37 -15.43
N SER A 302 -22.88 4.39 -15.75
CA SER A 302 -22.13 3.16 -16.04
C SER A 302 -21.92 2.32 -14.80
N ARG A 303 -21.92 1.01 -15.03
CA ARG A 303 -21.67 -0.02 -14.02
C ARG A 303 -20.89 -1.16 -14.63
N VAL A 304 -20.16 -1.86 -13.79
CA VAL A 304 -19.45 -3.07 -14.18
C VAL A 304 -20.45 -4.23 -14.34
N GLU A 305 -20.47 -4.87 -15.49
CA GLU A 305 -21.24 -6.09 -15.76
C GLU A 305 -20.45 -7.34 -15.36
N MET A 306 -19.12 -7.32 -15.51
CA MET A 306 -18.27 -8.47 -15.19
C MET A 306 -16.86 -8.04 -14.77
N THR A 307 -16.25 -8.78 -13.84
CA THR A 307 -14.85 -8.62 -13.45
C THR A 307 -14.12 -9.94 -13.53
N LEU A 308 -13.00 -9.93 -14.24
CA LEU A 308 -12.11 -11.06 -14.46
C LEU A 308 -10.78 -10.82 -13.76
N ILE A 309 -10.21 -11.89 -13.21
CA ILE A 309 -8.85 -11.91 -12.66
C ILE A 309 -8.17 -13.17 -13.23
N ASP A 310 -7.00 -13.01 -13.81
CA ASP A 310 -6.26 -14.08 -14.49
C ASP A 310 -7.13 -14.86 -15.50
N GLY A 311 -8.03 -14.15 -16.19
CA GLY A 311 -8.95 -14.72 -17.20
C GLY A 311 -10.15 -15.49 -16.62
N ARG A 312 -10.30 -15.53 -15.29
CA ARG A 312 -11.44 -16.18 -14.62
C ARG A 312 -12.44 -15.14 -14.12
N VAL A 313 -13.73 -15.40 -14.29
CA VAL A 313 -14.80 -14.52 -13.81
C VAL A 313 -14.94 -14.63 -12.30
N PHE A 314 -14.74 -13.52 -11.59
CA PHE A 314 -14.94 -13.41 -10.13
C PHE A 314 -16.18 -12.58 -9.75
N PHE A 315 -16.71 -11.83 -10.71
CA PHE A 315 -18.00 -11.14 -10.56
C PHE A 315 -18.73 -11.16 -11.90
N ASP A 316 -20.00 -11.56 -11.90
CA ASP A 316 -20.93 -11.43 -13.01
C ASP A 316 -22.24 -10.89 -12.46
N ARG A 317 -22.68 -9.74 -12.97
CA ARG A 317 -23.87 -9.04 -12.49
C ARG A 317 -25.15 -9.84 -12.68
N ARG A 318 -25.22 -10.70 -13.71
CA ARG A 318 -26.42 -11.51 -14.03
C ARG A 318 -26.68 -12.60 -13.01
N THR A 319 -25.63 -13.10 -12.39
CA THR A 319 -25.66 -14.20 -11.40
C THR A 319 -25.30 -13.72 -10.00
N ALA A 320 -25.07 -12.42 -9.80
CA ALA A 320 -24.67 -11.87 -8.52
C ALA A 320 -25.79 -12.11 -7.47
N PRO A 321 -25.46 -12.67 -6.30
CA PRO A 321 -26.44 -12.85 -5.24
C PRO A 321 -26.91 -11.49 -4.71
N THR A 322 -28.11 -11.46 -4.12
CA THR A 322 -28.53 -10.33 -3.29
C THR A 322 -27.58 -10.17 -2.10
N LEU A 323 -27.55 -8.98 -1.50
CA LEU A 323 -26.71 -8.73 -0.34
C LEU A 323 -27.07 -9.64 0.82
N GLU A 324 -28.37 -9.89 1.05
CA GLU A 324 -28.84 -10.80 2.09
C GLU A 324 -28.30 -12.22 1.86
N ASN A 325 -28.41 -12.73 0.63
CA ASN A 325 -27.97 -14.07 0.28
C ASN A 325 -26.45 -14.20 0.42
N LEU A 326 -25.69 -13.19 0.01
CA LEU A 326 -24.23 -13.16 0.15
C LEU A 326 -23.81 -13.17 1.62
N ILE A 327 -24.46 -12.35 2.46
CA ILE A 327 -24.18 -12.32 3.91
C ILE A 327 -24.52 -13.66 4.55
N GLN A 328 -25.63 -14.29 4.17
CA GLN A 328 -26.01 -15.61 4.65
C GLN A 328 -24.97 -16.68 4.25
N GLN A 329 -24.52 -16.69 2.99
CA GLN A 329 -23.48 -17.60 2.51
C GLN A 329 -22.18 -17.45 3.30
N ILE A 330 -21.71 -16.22 3.52
CA ILE A 330 -20.50 -15.95 4.33
C ILE A 330 -20.68 -16.46 5.77
N ARG A 331 -21.86 -16.23 6.38
CA ARG A 331 -22.15 -16.73 7.73
C ARG A 331 -22.15 -18.26 7.80
N GLN A 332 -22.72 -18.94 6.80
CA GLN A 332 -22.74 -20.40 6.72
C GLN A 332 -21.33 -20.97 6.55
N GLN A 333 -20.48 -20.35 5.73
CA GLN A 333 -19.08 -20.77 5.56
C GLN A 333 -18.23 -20.58 6.83
N ARG A 334 -18.58 -19.61 7.68
CA ARG A 334 -17.92 -19.34 8.96
C ARG A 334 -18.40 -20.21 10.11
N ALA A 335 -19.57 -20.84 9.99
CA ALA A 335 -20.05 -21.74 11.02
C ALA A 335 -19.09 -22.94 11.07
N PRO A 336 -18.44 -23.23 12.22
CA PRO A 336 -17.62 -24.43 12.34
C PRO A 336 -18.50 -25.61 11.97
N GLY A 337 -18.01 -26.47 11.07
CA GLY A 337 -18.76 -27.60 10.57
C GLY A 337 -19.41 -28.32 11.73
N ARG A 338 -20.75 -28.41 11.73
CA ARG A 338 -21.43 -29.45 12.50
C ARG A 338 -20.76 -30.74 12.05
N ALA A 339 -19.90 -31.29 12.91
CA ALA A 339 -19.46 -32.65 12.79
C ALA A 339 -20.70 -33.47 12.46
N ALA A 340 -20.68 -34.11 11.29
CA ALA A 340 -21.62 -35.16 11.00
C ALA A 340 -21.40 -36.21 12.10
N SER A 341 -22.20 -36.17 13.16
CA SER A 341 -22.43 -37.30 14.04
C SER A 341 -23.26 -38.29 13.24
N GLY A 342 -22.60 -38.94 12.27
CA GLY A 342 -22.98 -40.24 11.76
C GLY A 342 -22.24 -41.29 12.58
N GLY A 343 -23.01 -42.20 13.18
CA GLY A 343 -22.55 -43.25 14.09
C GLY A 343 -23.55 -43.31 15.24
N GLY A 344 -24.62 -44.12 15.22
CA GLY A 344 -24.65 -45.45 14.65
C GLY A 344 -23.96 -46.43 15.59
N GLN A 345 -24.54 -46.60 16.78
CA GLN A 345 -24.91 -47.88 17.39
C GLN A 345 -25.90 -47.64 18.52
#